data_AF-A0A101IV82-F1
#
_entry.id   AF-A0A101IV82-F1
#
_cell.length_a   1.000
_cell.length_b   1.000
_cell.length_c   1.000
_cell.angle_alpha   90.00
_cell.angle_beta   90.00
_cell.angle_gamma   90.00
#
_symmetry.space_group_name_H-M   'P 1'
#
loop_
_entity.id
_entity.type
_entity.pdbx_description
1 polymer ?
#
loop_
_entity_poly.entity_id
_entity_poly.type
_entity_poly.pdbx_seq_one_letter_code
_entity_poly.pdbx_strand_id
1 'polypeptide(L)'
;MAKISKIEWDAIKKRYNNTCIICGKTEKSVGTLHQAHIKARSRGGTQVVPMCSNHHDMYDKGKFTDAQLEKIGLTREQYARVLPKSGGKPSAKKNDSSDPDSNVPKTITEVEFGKLNEAIRDTFWPQDTGLKNNRRR
;
A
#
# COMPACT_ATOMS: atom_id res chain seq x y z
N MET A 1 23.18 1.59 -7.95
CA MET A 1 21.99 0.91 -8.50
C MET A 1 22.06 1.05 -10.02
N ALA A 2 21.86 -0.04 -10.75
CA ALA A 2 21.74 0.06 -12.21
C ALA A 2 20.51 0.92 -12.54
N LYS A 3 20.69 1.93 -13.40
CA LYS A 3 19.57 2.78 -13.84
C LYS A 3 18.80 2.01 -14.91
N ILE A 4 17.57 1.63 -14.61
CA ILE A 4 16.66 1.03 -15.58
C ILE A 4 16.15 2.11 -16.52
N SER A 5 16.15 1.81 -17.82
CA SER A 5 15.62 2.73 -18.83
C SER A 5 14.08 2.80 -18.74
N LYS A 6 13.47 3.90 -19.20
CA LYS A 6 12.00 4.03 -19.21
C LYS A 6 11.33 2.90 -20.00
N ILE A 7 11.92 2.50 -21.13
CA ILE A 7 11.42 1.43 -22.00
C ILE A 7 11.44 0.09 -21.26
N GLU A 8 12.54 -0.20 -20.56
CA GLU A 8 12.67 -1.41 -19.77
C GLU A 8 11.69 -1.43 -18.59
N TRP A 9 11.47 -0.29 -17.94
CA TRP A 9 10.47 -0.16 -16.88
C TRP A 9 9.05 -0.43 -17.38
N ASP A 10 8.67 0.14 -18.52
CA ASP A 10 7.36 -0.11 -19.11
C ASP A 10 7.21 -1.58 -19.55
N ALA A 11 8.28 -2.22 -20.03
CA ALA A 11 8.29 -3.65 -20.32
C ALA A 11 8.09 -4.51 -19.05
N ILE A 12 8.74 -4.14 -17.93
CA ILE A 12 8.56 -4.81 -16.64
C ILE A 12 7.11 -4.66 -16.18
N LYS A 13 6.55 -3.44 -16.18
CA LYS A 13 5.15 -3.22 -15.79
C LYS A 13 4.18 -4.07 -16.61
N LYS A 14 4.39 -4.16 -17.94
CA LYS A 14 3.58 -5.01 -18.83
C LYS A 14 3.66 -6.49 -18.46
N ARG A 15 4.83 -7.02 -18.09
CA ARG A 15 4.98 -8.43 -17.64
C ARG A 15 4.17 -8.75 -16.38
N TYR A 16 3.98 -7.76 -15.52
CA TYR A 16 3.16 -7.87 -14.31
C TYR A 16 1.73 -7.33 -14.49
N ASN A 17 1.25 -7.19 -15.73
CA ASN A 17 -0.08 -6.68 -16.06
C ASN A 17 -0.39 -5.28 -15.47
N ASN A 18 0.63 -4.45 -15.29
CA ASN A 18 0.55 -3.14 -14.61
C ASN A 18 -0.09 -3.25 -13.22
N THR A 19 0.26 -4.31 -12.48
CA THR A 19 -0.24 -4.55 -11.12
C THR A 19 0.89 -4.61 -10.10
N CYS A 20 0.56 -4.38 -8.83
CA CYS A 20 1.46 -4.63 -7.73
C CYS A 20 1.60 -6.15 -7.49
N ILE A 21 2.84 -6.65 -7.44
CA ILE A 21 3.13 -8.08 -7.23
C ILE A 21 2.58 -8.67 -5.91
N ILE A 22 2.36 -7.82 -4.89
CA ILE A 22 1.91 -8.27 -3.57
C ILE A 22 0.38 -8.34 -3.47
N CYS A 23 -0.31 -7.26 -3.84
CA CYS A 23 -1.76 -7.13 -3.67
C CYS A 23 -2.57 -7.24 -4.97
N GLY A 24 -1.93 -7.33 -6.13
CA GLY A 24 -2.61 -7.47 -7.42
C GLY A 24 -3.36 -6.22 -7.90
N LYS A 25 -3.35 -5.12 -7.14
CA LYS A 25 -4.02 -3.87 -7.56
C LYS A 25 -3.32 -3.25 -8.76
N THR A 26 -4.11 -2.77 -9.72
CA THR A 26 -3.63 -2.13 -10.95
C THR A 26 -3.13 -0.72 -10.69
N GLU A 27 -2.22 -0.22 -11.54
CA GLU A 27 -1.73 1.17 -11.51
C GLU A 27 -2.88 2.19 -11.46
N LYS A 28 -3.98 1.94 -12.20
CA LYS A 28 -5.19 2.78 -12.19
C LYS A 28 -5.86 2.90 -10.82
N SER A 29 -5.77 1.87 -9.98
CA SER A 29 -6.40 1.84 -8.65
C SER A 29 -5.51 2.44 -7.56
N VAL A 30 -4.19 2.25 -7.66
CA VAL A 30 -3.21 2.73 -6.64
C VAL A 30 -2.50 4.02 -7.05
N GLY A 31 -2.78 4.55 -8.24
CA GLY A 31 -2.18 5.75 -8.81
C GLY A 31 -0.87 5.44 -9.53
N THR A 32 0.16 5.06 -8.77
CA THR A 32 1.52 4.88 -9.31
C THR A 32 2.16 3.59 -8.80
N LEU A 33 2.86 2.87 -9.70
CA LEU A 33 3.72 1.75 -9.35
C LEU A 33 5.17 2.21 -9.24
N HIS A 34 5.80 1.89 -8.11
CA HIS A 34 7.19 2.19 -7.80
C HIS A 34 8.09 1.01 -8.16
N GLN A 35 9.36 1.33 -8.46
CA GLN A 35 10.41 0.39 -8.80
C GLN A 35 11.06 -0.16 -7.53
N ALA A 36 10.63 -1.34 -7.08
CA ALA A 36 11.25 -2.00 -5.94
C ALA A 36 12.45 -2.84 -6.40
N HIS A 37 13.62 -2.56 -5.85
CA HIS A 37 14.86 -3.27 -6.14
C HIS A 37 15.08 -4.41 -5.14
N ILE A 38 14.95 -5.65 -5.60
CA ILE A 38 15.16 -6.86 -4.82
C ILE A 38 16.56 -7.39 -5.13
N LYS A 39 17.41 -7.47 -4.11
CA LYS A 39 18.73 -8.10 -4.24
C LYS A 39 18.55 -9.61 -4.31
N ALA A 40 18.94 -10.23 -5.41
CA ALA A 40 18.90 -11.68 -5.56
C ALA A 40 20.02 -12.36 -4.76
N ARG A 41 19.85 -13.65 -4.47
CA ARG A 41 20.86 -14.51 -3.83
C ARG A 41 22.10 -14.74 -4.71
N SER A 42 21.97 -14.60 -6.03
CA SER A 42 23.06 -14.85 -6.98
C SER A 42 24.12 -13.73 -6.95
N ARG A 43 25.33 -14.04 -7.43
CA ARG A 43 26.49 -13.13 -7.50
C ARG A 43 26.26 -11.95 -8.49
N GLY A 44 25.34 -11.04 -8.16
CA GLY A 44 25.20 -9.73 -8.83
C GLY A 44 23.82 -9.40 -9.42
N GLY A 45 22.81 -10.25 -9.29
CA GLY A 45 21.47 -9.97 -9.81
C GLY A 45 20.67 -9.01 -8.92
N THR A 46 20.21 -7.88 -9.46
CA THR A 46 19.13 -7.09 -8.84
C THR A 46 17.88 -7.29 -9.69
N GLN A 47 16.83 -7.85 -9.11
CA GLN A 47 15.53 -7.93 -9.76
C GLN A 47 14.74 -6.67 -9.45
N VAL A 48 14.05 -6.12 -10.44
CA VAL A 48 13.14 -5.00 -10.22
C VAL A 48 11.71 -5.44 -10.45
N VAL A 49 10.86 -5.14 -9.47
CA VAL A 49 9.44 -5.51 -9.48
C VAL A 49 8.55 -4.29 -9.22
N PRO A 50 7.35 -4.26 -9.83
CA PRO A 50 6.39 -3.20 -9.58
C PRO A 50 5.62 -3.39 -8.29
N MET A 51 5.61 -2.35 -7.46
CA MET A 51 4.91 -2.32 -6.18
C MET A 51 4.14 -1.02 -6.01
N CYS A 52 2.98 -1.06 -5.36
CA CYS A 52 2.31 0.18 -4.96
C CYS A 52 3.08 0.85 -3.82
N SER A 53 2.88 2.16 -3.62
CA SER A 53 3.56 2.94 -2.57
C SER A 53 3.49 2.29 -1.18
N ASN A 54 2.33 1.78 -0.76
CA ASN A 54 2.19 1.15 0.56
C ASN A 54 3.08 -0.10 0.74
N HIS A 55 3.02 -1.06 -0.20
CA HIS A 55 3.85 -2.26 -0.14
C HIS A 55 5.34 -1.95 -0.35
N HIS A 56 5.67 -0.94 -1.15
CA HIS A 56 7.05 -0.47 -1.30
C HIS A 56 7.61 0.02 0.03
N ASP A 57 6.88 0.90 0.72
CA ASP A 57 7.23 1.40 2.05
C ASP A 57 7.38 0.28 3.09
N MET A 58 6.46 -0.69 3.06
CA MET A 58 6.52 -1.84 3.96
C MET A 58 7.76 -2.71 3.69
N TYR A 59 8.13 -2.88 2.42
CA TYR A 59 9.33 -3.60 2.03
C TYR A 59 10.61 -2.90 2.51
N ASP A 60 10.69 -1.57 2.35
CA ASP A 60 11.85 -0.80 2.82
C ASP A 60 11.97 -0.80 4.36
N LYS A 61 10.82 -0.86 5.05
CA LYS A 61 10.74 -0.86 6.53
C LYS A 61 10.92 -2.25 7.17
N GLY A 62 11.12 -3.33 6.41
CA GLY A 62 11.26 -4.66 7.00
C GLY A 62 9.95 -5.33 7.44
N LYS A 63 8.79 -4.79 7.03
CA LYS A 63 7.47 -5.16 7.58
C LYS A 63 6.73 -6.24 6.79
N PHE A 64 7.41 -6.91 5.86
CA PHE A 64 6.80 -8.01 5.11
C PHE A 64 6.66 -9.28 5.94
N THR A 65 5.51 -9.93 5.78
CA THR A 65 5.24 -11.28 6.29
C THR A 65 5.93 -12.33 5.42
N ASP A 66 6.13 -13.53 5.95
CA ASP A 66 6.82 -14.60 5.21
C ASP A 66 6.08 -14.99 3.92
N ALA A 67 4.75 -15.00 3.93
CA ALA A 67 3.94 -15.24 2.73
C ALA A 67 4.11 -14.15 1.66
N GLN A 68 4.36 -12.90 2.07
CA GLN A 68 4.66 -11.81 1.13
C GLN A 68 6.08 -11.90 0.59
N LEU A 69 7.03 -12.36 1.40
CA LEU A 69 8.41 -12.59 0.98
C LEU A 69 8.50 -13.76 -0.01
N GLU A 70 7.71 -14.81 0.19
CA GLU A 70 7.63 -15.94 -0.73
C GLU A 70 7.19 -15.52 -2.14
N LYS A 71 6.20 -14.60 -2.25
CA LYS A 71 5.75 -14.05 -3.55
C LYS A 71 6.83 -13.34 -4.35
N ILE A 72 7.84 -12.80 -3.66
CA ILE A 72 8.98 -12.12 -4.28
C ILE A 72 10.24 -13.00 -4.31
N GLY A 73 10.12 -14.27 -3.92
CA GLY A 73 11.20 -15.25 -3.96
C GLY A 73 12.28 -15.04 -2.89
N LEU A 74 11.94 -14.42 -1.76
CA LEU A 74 12.86 -14.20 -0.65
C LEU A 74 12.47 -15.01 0.59
N THR A 75 13.48 -15.46 1.33
CA THR A 75 13.29 -15.97 2.71
C THR A 75 13.44 -14.85 3.73
N ARG A 76 12.89 -15.03 4.94
CA ARG A 76 13.04 -14.07 6.04
C ARG A 76 14.50 -13.73 6.36
N GLU A 77 15.37 -14.73 6.33
CA GLU A 77 16.81 -14.56 6.55
C GLU A 77 17.48 -13.72 5.46
N GLN A 78 17.11 -13.94 4.20
CA GLN A 78 17.64 -13.16 3.08
C GLN A 78 17.16 -11.71 3.16
N TYR A 79 15.89 -11.53 3.51
CA TYR A 79 15.31 -10.22 3.70
C TYR A 79 16.01 -9.44 4.81
N ALA A 80 16.29 -10.08 5.95
CA ALA A 80 17.04 -9.46 7.05
C ALA A 80 18.47 -9.01 6.66
N ARG A 81 19.12 -9.69 5.71
CA ARG A 81 20.46 -9.32 5.23
C ARG A 81 20.47 -8.11 4.30
N VAL A 82 19.37 -7.91 3.55
CA VAL A 82 19.27 -6.83 2.55
C VAL A 82 18.73 -5.54 3.13
N LEU A 83 17.99 -5.63 4.25
CA LEU A 83 17.49 -4.46 4.96
C LEU A 83 18.66 -3.55 5.38
N PRO A 84 18.48 -2.23 5.29
CA PRO A 84 19.48 -1.30 5.80
C PRO A 84 19.66 -1.58 7.29
N LYS A 85 20.89 -1.91 7.71
CA LYS A 85 21.23 -2.02 9.12
C LYS A 85 20.91 -0.67 9.75
N SER A 86 19.95 -0.64 10.67
CA SER A 86 19.58 0.56 11.42
C SER A 86 20.75 0.96 12.32
N GLY A 87 21.69 1.70 11.76
CA GLY A 87 22.88 2.19 12.41
C GLY A 87 23.32 3.47 11.73
N GLY A 88 22.58 4.57 11.97
CA GLY A 88 23.01 5.90 11.55
C GLY A 88 21.89 6.86 11.14
N LYS A 89 21.44 7.64 12.13
CA LYS A 89 20.72 8.94 12.08
C LYS A 89 19.40 9.03 11.28
N PRO A 90 18.30 9.51 11.89
CA PRO A 90 17.14 9.94 11.13
C PRO A 90 17.57 11.08 10.20
N SER A 91 17.52 10.86 8.88
CA SER A 91 17.68 11.94 7.92
C SER A 91 16.50 12.89 8.13
N ALA A 92 16.84 14.07 8.67
CA ALA A 92 15.93 15.18 8.82
C ALA A 92 15.17 15.40 7.50
N LYS A 93 13.85 15.28 7.60
CA LYS A 93 12.90 15.69 6.58
C LYS A 93 13.15 17.18 6.33
N LYS A 94 13.84 17.53 5.24
CA LYS A 94 13.82 18.90 4.74
C LYS A 94 12.45 19.08 4.11
N ASN A 95 11.59 19.80 4.81
CA ASN A 95 10.39 20.38 4.24
C ASN A 95 10.88 21.47 3.28
N ASP A 96 10.89 21.21 1.98
CA ASP A 96 10.91 22.28 1.01
C ASP A 96 9.49 22.81 0.88
N SER A 97 9.33 24.00 1.44
CA SER A 97 8.23 24.92 1.34
C SER A 97 7.74 25.07 -0.09
N SER A 98 6.45 24.85 -0.28
CA SER A 98 5.69 25.48 -1.35
C SER A 98 4.37 25.90 -0.73
N ASP A 99 4.30 27.17 -0.33
CA ASP A 99 3.05 27.87 -0.07
C ASP A 99 2.12 27.73 -1.29
N PRO A 100 0.85 27.41 -1.06
CA PRO A 100 -0.18 28.16 -1.75
C PRO A 100 -1.08 28.85 -0.73
N ASP A 101 -1.01 30.17 -0.78
CA ASP A 101 -2.04 31.13 -0.39
C ASP A 101 -3.45 30.53 -0.49
N SER A 102 -4.10 30.39 0.66
CA SER A 102 -5.53 30.22 0.73
C SER A 102 -6.06 30.90 1.99
N ASN A 103 -6.51 32.12 1.77
CA ASN A 103 -7.49 32.83 2.57
C ASN A 103 -8.67 31.89 2.95
N VAL A 104 -8.60 31.29 4.15
CA VAL A 104 -9.72 30.53 4.75
C VAL A 104 -10.28 31.37 5.91
N PRO A 105 -11.55 31.79 5.87
CA PRO A 105 -12.16 32.50 6.98
C PRO A 105 -12.35 31.60 8.20
N LYS A 106 -12.21 32.25 9.36
CA LYS A 106 -12.28 31.71 10.72
C LYS A 106 -13.61 31.01 11.05
N THR A 107 -13.47 30.02 11.95
CA THR A 107 -14.39 29.59 13.01
C THR A 107 -15.73 28.95 12.61
N ILE A 108 -15.84 27.64 12.89
CA ILE A 108 -17.07 27.03 13.40
C ILE A 108 -16.71 26.39 14.74
N THR A 109 -17.37 26.89 15.78
CA THR A 109 -17.23 26.53 17.20
C THR A 109 -17.73 25.10 17.49
N GLU A 110 -17.18 24.47 18.53
CA GLU A 110 -17.35 23.07 18.97
C GLU A 110 -18.76 22.62 19.42
N VAL A 111 -19.83 23.31 19.02
CA VAL A 111 -21.20 23.06 19.52
C VAL A 111 -22.08 22.26 18.55
N GLU A 112 -21.65 22.00 17.30
CA GLU A 112 -22.50 21.37 16.28
C GLU A 112 -22.19 19.90 15.93
N PHE A 113 -21.06 19.33 16.38
CA PHE A 113 -20.70 17.94 16.04
C PHE A 113 -21.49 16.86 16.81
N GLY A 114 -22.30 17.24 17.80
CA GLY A 114 -23.07 16.29 18.63
C GLY A 114 -24.36 15.78 18.00
N LYS A 115 -24.89 16.40 16.94
CA LYS A 115 -26.25 16.11 16.43
C LYS A 115 -26.33 15.22 15.19
N LEU A 116 -25.21 14.79 14.61
CA LEU A 116 -25.21 14.03 13.34
C LEU A 116 -25.07 12.51 13.51
N ASN A 117 -24.70 12.03 14.71
CA ASN A 117 -24.44 10.61 14.95
C ASN A 117 -25.67 9.79 15.40
N GLU A 118 -26.84 10.40 15.59
CA GLU A 118 -28.09 9.66 15.91
C GLU A 118 -28.92 9.26 14.69
N ALA A 119 -28.71 9.88 13.52
CA ALA A 119 -29.56 9.62 12.33
C ALA A 119 -29.17 8.40 11.48
N ILE A 120 -28.04 7.73 11.76
CA ILE A 120 -27.52 6.64 10.91
C ILE A 120 -27.87 5.24 11.46
N ARG A 121 -28.37 5.12 12.70
CA ARG A 121 -28.63 3.80 13.33
C ARG A 121 -29.98 3.16 12.98
N ASP A 122 -30.91 3.86 12.33
CA ASP A 122 -32.26 3.35 12.05
C ASP A 122 -32.54 2.93 10.60
N THR A 123 -31.57 3.04 9.68
CA THR A 123 -31.82 2.79 8.24
C THR A 123 -31.28 1.46 7.70
N PHE A 124 -30.62 0.63 8.52
CA PHE A 124 -29.93 -0.56 7.99
C PHE A 124 -30.16 -1.86 8.79
N TRP A 125 -31.39 -2.11 9.25
CA TRP A 125 -31.80 -3.47 9.60
C TRP A 125 -33.27 -3.72 9.25
N PRO A 126 -33.57 -4.31 8.08
CA PRO A 126 -34.88 -4.90 7.85
C PRO A 126 -35.04 -6.10 8.79
N GLN A 127 -36.06 -6.05 9.64
CA GLN A 127 -36.58 -7.19 10.38
C GLN A 127 -37.36 -8.12 9.44
N ASP A 128 -37.25 -9.42 9.71
CA ASP A 128 -38.16 -10.51 9.33
C ASP A 128 -38.45 -10.82 7.86
N THR A 129 -38.06 -12.02 7.42
CA THR A 129 -39.06 -12.95 6.87
C THR A 129 -38.81 -14.38 7.38
N GLY A 130 -39.73 -14.85 8.22
CA GLY A 130 -39.73 -16.18 8.79
C GLY A 130 -39.84 -17.30 7.74
N LEU A 131 -38.90 -18.24 7.82
CA LEU A 131 -38.97 -19.50 7.09
C LEU A 131 -39.91 -20.46 7.85
N LYS A 132 -41.15 -20.56 7.38
CA LYS A 132 -42.11 -21.58 7.81
C LYS A 132 -41.65 -22.94 7.28
N ASN A 133 -41.17 -23.80 8.18
CA ASN A 133 -40.88 -25.20 7.88
C ASN A 133 -42.18 -25.96 7.58
N ASN A 134 -42.45 -26.16 6.29
CA ASN A 134 -43.49 -27.08 5.84
C ASN A 134 -42.98 -28.52 5.96
N ARG A 135 -43.34 -29.15 7.09
CA ARG A 135 -43.41 -30.60 7.23
C ARG A 135 -44.36 -31.13 6.15
N ARG A 136 -43.82 -31.86 5.17
CA ARG A 136 -44.61 -32.72 4.28
C ARG A 136 -44.02 -34.12 4.30
N ARG A 137 -44.87 -35.02 4.80
CA ARG A 137 -44.94 -36.48 4.62
C ARG A 137 -43.77 -37.32 5.08
#